data_AF-A0A811MRW0-F1
#
_entry.id   AF-A0A811MRW0-F1
#
_cell.length_a   1.000
_cell.length_b   1.000
_cell.length_c   1.000
_cell.angle_alpha   90.00
_cell.angle_beta   90.00
_cell.angle_gamma   90.00
#
_symmetry.space_group_name_H-M   'P 1'
#
loop_
_entity.id
_entity.type
_entity.pdbx_description
1 polymer ?
#
loop_
_entity_poly.entity_id
_entity_poly.type
_entity_poly.pdbx_seq_one_letter_code
_entity_poly.pdbx_strand_id
1 'polypeptide(L)'
;MASPGRPDTVLVPRCPVIFNGTNWGDFVFHMEVHMDGQLLWGDLTGERICPPRPLLPTPPTYPTDADDNAKNDLLEAFEAEMESYQSHLGVYETWLCKEKSAKNISLASMEVDL
;
A
#
# COMPACT_ATOMS: atom_id res chain seq x y z
N MET A 1 -41.30 12.07 0.88
CA MET A 1 -40.11 12.85 0.50
C MET A 1 -39.18 12.87 1.71
N ALA A 2 -38.17 12.00 1.73
CA ALA A 2 -37.14 11.97 2.77
C ALA A 2 -35.79 11.67 2.09
N SER A 3 -34.76 12.39 2.51
CA SER A 3 -33.50 12.71 1.85
C SER A 3 -32.65 11.54 1.30
N PRO A 4 -31.79 11.81 0.29
CA PRO A 4 -30.86 10.81 -0.23
C PRO A 4 -29.83 10.44 0.84
N GLY A 5 -29.62 9.13 1.02
CA GLY A 5 -28.69 8.57 2.00
C GLY A 5 -27.28 9.11 1.82
N ARG A 6 -26.68 9.53 2.94
CA ARG A 6 -25.26 9.92 3.02
C ARG A 6 -24.41 8.69 2.64
N PRO A 7 -23.39 8.83 1.79
CA PRO A 7 -22.59 7.70 1.33
C PRO A 7 -21.92 7.02 2.52
N ASP A 8 -21.96 5.68 2.52
CA ASP A 8 -21.44 4.73 3.50
C ASP A 8 -20.46 5.35 4.50
N THR A 9 -20.99 5.74 5.67
CA THR A 9 -20.16 6.04 6.82
C THR A 9 -19.51 4.74 7.28
N VAL A 10 -18.26 4.53 6.88
CA VAL A 10 -17.37 3.57 7.53
C VAL A 10 -17.41 3.88 9.02
N LEU A 11 -17.99 2.99 9.82
CA LEU A 11 -17.97 3.10 11.27
C LEU A 11 -16.54 2.86 11.71
N VAL A 12 -15.73 3.91 11.75
CA VAL A 12 -14.41 3.87 12.35
C VAL A 12 -14.65 3.70 13.86
N PRO A 13 -14.27 2.56 14.46
CA PRO A 13 -14.41 2.39 15.90
C PRO A 13 -13.62 3.53 16.57
N ARG A 14 -14.17 4.12 17.63
CA ARG A 14 -13.43 5.13 18.40
C ARG A 14 -12.45 4.41 19.32
N CYS A 15 -11.20 4.88 19.39
CA CYS A 15 -10.23 4.35 20.36
C CYS A 15 -10.81 4.54 21.78
N PRO A 16 -10.93 3.48 22.59
CA PRO A 16 -11.61 3.55 23.87
C PRO A 16 -10.80 4.26 24.97
N VAL A 17 -9.52 4.58 24.71
CA VAL A 17 -8.62 5.18 25.71
C VAL A 17 -8.28 6.61 25.35
N ILE A 18 -8.58 7.52 26.29
CA ILE A 18 -8.23 8.94 26.22
C ILE A 18 -6.91 9.15 26.95
N PHE A 19 -5.97 9.87 26.31
CA PHE A 19 -4.72 10.25 26.95
C PHE A 19 -4.95 11.29 28.05
N ASN A 20 -4.50 11.01 29.27
CA ASN A 20 -4.67 11.89 30.43
C ASN A 20 -3.34 12.40 31.02
N GLY A 21 -2.22 12.19 30.31
CA GLY A 21 -0.88 12.60 30.75
C GLY A 21 -0.17 11.62 31.69
N THR A 22 -0.90 10.70 32.33
CA THR A 22 -0.31 9.70 33.27
C THR A 22 -0.39 8.27 32.74
N ASN A 23 -1.21 8.01 31.74
CA ASN A 23 -1.50 6.69 31.19
C ASN A 23 -0.77 6.38 29.87
N TRP A 24 0.46 6.90 29.68
CA TRP A 24 1.17 6.78 28.41
C TRP A 24 1.30 5.33 27.90
N GLY A 25 1.69 4.39 28.77
CA GLY A 25 1.85 2.98 28.38
C GLY A 25 0.57 2.35 27.85
N ASP A 26 -0.53 2.48 28.60
CA ASP A 26 -1.84 1.94 28.20
C ASP A 26 -2.39 2.64 26.96
N PHE A 27 -2.20 3.96 26.87
CA PHE A 27 -2.63 4.74 25.72
C PHE A 27 -1.91 4.30 24.44
N VAL A 28 -0.58 4.15 24.47
CA VAL A 28 0.20 3.69 23.32
C VAL A 28 -0.20 2.27 22.93
N PHE A 29 -0.29 1.34 23.87
CA PHE A 29 -0.70 -0.04 23.59
C PHE A 29 -2.10 -0.11 22.94
N HIS A 30 -3.07 0.65 23.45
CA HIS A 30 -4.40 0.69 22.87
C HIS A 30 -4.42 1.36 21.49
N MET A 31 -3.63 2.41 21.29
CA MET A 31 -3.48 3.07 19.99
C MET A 31 -2.84 2.16 18.95
N GLU A 32 -1.82 1.39 19.33
CA GLU A 32 -1.18 0.38 18.51
C GLU A 32 -2.21 -0.68 18.07
N VAL A 33 -2.88 -1.34 19.02
CA VAL A 33 -3.90 -2.37 18.70
C VAL A 33 -5.05 -1.80 17.86
N HIS A 34 -5.49 -0.58 18.18
CA HIS A 34 -6.61 0.06 17.49
C HIS A 34 -6.29 0.46 16.05
N MET A 35 -5.10 1.03 15.83
CA MET A 35 -4.65 1.46 14.49
C MET A 35 -4.11 0.29 13.67
N ASP A 36 -3.49 -0.71 14.30
CA ASP A 36 -3.05 -1.94 13.61
C ASP A 36 -4.25 -2.72 13.07
N GLY A 37 -5.35 -2.82 13.84
CA GLY A 37 -6.62 -3.37 13.36
C GLY A 37 -7.23 -2.63 12.16
N GLN A 38 -6.79 -1.40 11.89
CA GLN A 38 -7.17 -0.60 10.72
C GLN A 38 -6.07 -0.52 9.66
N LEU A 39 -4.98 -1.28 9.83
CA LEU A 39 -3.77 -1.27 9.01
C LEU A 39 -3.10 0.12 8.94
N LEU A 40 -3.34 0.99 9.92
CA LEU A 40 -2.82 2.35 9.99
C LEU A 40 -1.50 2.45 10.74
N TRP A 41 -1.27 1.60 11.74
CA TRP A 41 -0.14 1.73 12.65
C TRP A 41 1.20 1.77 11.90
N GLY A 42 1.49 0.71 11.14
CA GLY A 42 2.74 0.62 10.38
C GLY A 42 2.92 1.68 9.29
N ASP A 43 1.82 2.24 8.77
CA ASP A 43 1.86 3.34 7.79
C ASP A 43 2.18 4.68 8.48
N LEU A 44 1.69 4.93 9.71
CA LEU A 44 1.94 6.16 10.47
C LEU A 44 3.29 6.15 11.19
N THR A 45 3.73 5.00 11.70
CA THR A 45 5.03 4.87 12.37
C THR A 45 6.19 4.75 11.37
N GLY A 46 5.89 4.52 10.09
CA GLY A 46 6.89 4.29 9.06
C GLY A 46 7.55 2.92 9.13
N GLU A 47 7.03 1.99 9.97
CA GLU A 47 7.46 0.58 9.99
C GLU A 47 7.26 -0.09 8.62
N ARG A 48 6.26 0.37 7.86
CA ARG A 48 5.96 -0.16 6.54
C ARG A 48 6.77 0.54 5.46
N ILE A 49 7.82 -0.13 5.01
CA ILE A 49 8.70 0.35 3.93
C ILE A 49 7.94 0.41 2.61
N CYS A 50 8.08 1.53 1.88
CA CYS A 50 7.61 1.65 0.51
C CYS A 50 8.45 0.75 -0.40
N PRO A 51 7.85 -0.25 -1.09
CA PRO A 51 8.59 -1.05 -2.05
C PRO A 51 9.08 -0.16 -3.19
N PRO A 52 10.27 -0.46 -3.77
CA PRO A 52 10.76 0.28 -4.93
C PRO A 52 9.76 0.16 -6.07
N ARG A 53 9.55 1.25 -6.81
CA ARG A 53 8.71 1.22 -8.01
C ARG A 53 9.38 0.31 -9.04
N PRO A 54 8.71 -0.75 -9.52
CA PRO A 54 9.28 -1.62 -10.53
C PRO A 54 9.48 -0.85 -11.84
N LEU A 55 10.61 -1.11 -12.48
CA LEU A 55 10.96 -0.54 -13.78
C LEU A 55 10.55 -1.53 -14.85
N LEU A 56 9.94 -1.02 -15.93
CA LEU A 56 9.55 -1.85 -17.06
C LEU A 56 10.81 -2.41 -17.73
N PRO A 57 10.91 -3.74 -17.92
CA PRO A 57 11.99 -4.37 -18.68
C PRO A 57 12.13 -3.78 -20.08
N THR A 58 13.37 -3.67 -20.55
CA THR A 58 13.65 -3.18 -21.91
C THR A 58 13.64 -4.36 -22.88
N PRO A 59 12.94 -4.26 -24.03
CA PRO A 59 12.94 -5.33 -25.03
C PRO A 59 14.36 -5.71 -25.47
N PRO A 60 14.63 -7.02 -25.71
CA PRO A 60 15.95 -7.48 -26.08
C PRO A 60 16.37 -6.89 -27.43
N THR A 61 17.65 -6.53 -27.53
CA THR A 61 18.27 -6.14 -28.80
C THR A 61 18.98 -7.35 -29.37
N TYR A 62 18.58 -7.77 -30.58
CA TYR A 62 19.18 -8.92 -31.24
C TYR A 62 20.44 -8.53 -32.02
N PRO A 63 21.58 -9.22 -31.79
CA PRO A 63 22.75 -9.09 -32.66
C PRO A 63 22.41 -9.46 -34.11
N THR A 64 23.07 -8.82 -35.08
CA THR A 64 22.80 -9.02 -36.52
C THR A 64 23.18 -10.43 -36.99
N ASP A 65 24.13 -11.06 -36.31
CA ASP A 65 24.66 -12.40 -36.56
C ASP A 65 24.11 -13.46 -35.60
N ALA A 66 23.17 -13.11 -34.70
CA ALA A 66 22.59 -14.06 -33.76
C ALA A 66 21.78 -15.14 -34.50
N ASP A 67 22.12 -16.40 -34.20
CA ASP A 67 21.31 -17.54 -34.59
C ASP A 67 20.00 -17.59 -33.79
N ASP A 68 19.10 -18.47 -34.21
CA ASP A 68 17.77 -18.55 -33.62
C ASP A 68 17.80 -19.06 -32.17
N ASN A 69 18.82 -19.83 -31.77
CA ASN A 69 18.96 -20.27 -30.39
C ASN A 69 19.32 -19.07 -29.49
N ALA A 70 20.29 -18.26 -29.89
CA ALA A 70 20.67 -17.05 -29.18
C ALA A 70 19.52 -16.04 -29.06
N LYS A 71 18.66 -15.92 -30.09
CA LYS A 71 17.45 -15.08 -30.03
C LYS A 71 16.42 -15.62 -29.05
N ASN A 72 16.22 -16.94 -29.02
CA ASN A 72 15.30 -17.58 -28.09
C ASN A 72 15.79 -17.42 -26.64
N ASP A 73 17.09 -17.60 -26.38
CA ASP A 73 17.67 -17.40 -25.05
C ASP A 73 17.45 -15.96 -24.54
N LEU A 74 17.64 -14.95 -25.42
CA LEU A 74 17.37 -13.54 -25.10
C LEU A 74 15.89 -13.27 -24.85
N LEU A 75 14.99 -13.93 -25.59
CA LEU A 75 13.56 -13.80 -25.41
C LEU A 75 13.10 -14.44 -24.09
N GLU A 76 13.59 -15.64 -23.77
CA GLU A 76 13.29 -16.35 -22.52
C GLU A 76 13.77 -15.54 -21.30
N ALA A 77 14.98 -14.96 -21.38
CA ALA A 77 15.48 -14.08 -20.33
C ALA A 77 14.59 -12.83 -20.13
N PHE A 78 14.11 -12.23 -21.22
CA PHE A 78 13.19 -11.10 -21.17
C PHE A 78 11.82 -11.49 -20.60
N GLU A 79 11.28 -12.65 -20.97
CA GLU A 79 10.02 -13.17 -20.42
C GLU A 79 10.13 -13.40 -18.91
N ALA A 80 11.24 -13.98 -18.44
CA ALA A 80 11.51 -14.14 -17.00
C ALA A 80 11.63 -12.77 -16.27
N GLU A 81 12.26 -11.77 -16.89
CA GLU A 81 12.31 -10.41 -16.35
C GLU A 81 10.91 -9.78 -16.28
N MET A 82 10.08 -10.02 -17.30
CA MET A 82 8.69 -9.57 -17.36
C MET A 82 7.82 -10.22 -16.26
N GLU A 83 7.99 -11.50 -15.98
CA GLU A 83 7.32 -12.17 -14.87
C GLU A 83 7.73 -11.56 -13.52
N SER A 84 9.03 -11.31 -13.32
CA SER A 84 9.52 -10.63 -12.13
C SER A 84 8.95 -9.21 -11.99
N TYR A 85 8.92 -8.45 -13.08
CA TYR A 85 8.30 -7.12 -13.12
C TYR A 85 6.83 -7.16 -12.72
N GLN A 86 6.03 -8.07 -13.28
CA GLN A 86 4.61 -8.21 -12.95
C GLN A 86 4.39 -8.56 -11.47
N SER A 87 5.21 -9.46 -10.93
CA SER A 87 5.19 -9.81 -9.51
C SER A 87 5.47 -8.58 -8.62
N HIS A 88 6.55 -7.85 -8.92
CA HIS A 88 6.89 -6.63 -8.20
C HIS A 88 5.82 -5.52 -8.36
N LEU A 89 5.20 -5.41 -9.53
CA LEU A 89 4.11 -4.48 -9.79
C LEU A 89 2.91 -4.79 -8.91
N GLY A 90 2.52 -6.06 -8.80
CA GLY A 90 1.43 -6.47 -7.92
C GLY A 90 1.69 -6.13 -6.44
N VAL A 91 2.93 -6.31 -5.97
CA VAL A 91 3.34 -5.91 -4.62
C VAL A 91 3.24 -4.39 -4.44
N TYR A 92 3.75 -3.62 -5.41
CA TYR A 92 3.74 -2.15 -5.39
C TYR A 92 2.32 -1.59 -5.43
N GLU A 93 1.44 -2.12 -6.28
CA GLU A 93 0.03 -1.72 -6.37
C GLU A 93 -0.77 -2.07 -5.12
N THR A 94 -0.54 -3.26 -4.56
CA THR A 94 -1.10 -3.65 -3.26
C THR A 94 -0.66 -2.67 -2.18
N TRP A 95 0.61 -2.26 -2.22
CA TRP A 95 1.14 -1.30 -1.26
C TRP A 95 0.43 0.06 -1.39
N LEU A 96 0.30 0.59 -2.62
CA LEU A 96 -0.41 1.85 -2.90
C LEU A 96 -1.88 1.83 -2.49
N CYS A 97 -2.57 0.70 -2.70
CA CYS A 97 -3.97 0.57 -2.31
C CYS A 97 -4.14 0.73 -0.81
N LYS A 98 -3.29 0.06 -0.02
CA LYS A 98 -3.28 0.21 1.44
C LYS A 98 -2.88 1.62 1.87
N GLU A 99 -1.89 2.23 1.23
CA GLU A 99 -1.47 3.62 1.51
C GLU A 99 -2.63 4.61 1.28
N LYS A 100 -3.37 4.46 0.18
CA LYS A 100 -4.57 5.25 -0.10
C LYS A 100 -5.67 5.01 0.95
N SER A 101 -5.88 3.77 1.36
CA SER A 101 -6.83 3.43 2.43
C SER A 101 -6.46 4.11 3.75
N ALA A 102 -5.19 4.01 4.16
CA ALA A 102 -4.67 4.65 5.35
C ALA A 102 -4.89 6.18 5.33
N LYS A 103 -4.54 6.83 4.21
CA LYS A 103 -4.78 8.27 4.01
C LYS A 103 -6.26 8.64 4.13
N ASN A 104 -7.15 7.84 3.55
CA ASN A 104 -8.59 8.09 3.62
C ASN A 104 -9.13 7.99 5.05
N ILE A 105 -8.72 6.97 5.81
CA ILE A 105 -9.15 6.83 7.21
C ILE A 105 -8.60 7.98 8.06
N SER A 106 -7.33 8.36 7.84
CA SER A 106 -6.73 9.51 8.52
C SER A 106 -7.49 10.79 8.22
N LEU A 107 -7.81 11.06 6.94
CA LEU A 107 -8.57 12.24 6.53
C LEU A 107 -9.98 12.26 7.12
N ALA A 108 -10.67 11.11 7.13
CA ALA A 108 -12.01 10.98 7.69
C ALA A 108 -12.04 11.11 9.23
N SER A 109 -10.90 10.88 9.89
CA SER A 109 -10.77 10.97 11.36
C SER A 109 -10.44 12.40 11.83
N MET A 110 -10.10 13.31 10.92
CA MET A 110 -9.88 14.72 11.25
C MET A 110 -11.23 15.44 11.31
N GLU A 111 -11.55 16.07 12.44
CA GLU A 111 -12.64 17.04 12.51
C GLU A 111 -12.26 18.26 11.66
N VAL A 112 -13.02 18.50 10.59
CA VAL A 112 -12.88 19.73 9.79
C VAL A 112 -13.91 20.71 10.33
N ASP A 113 -13.44 21.74 11.05
CA ASP A 113 -14.27 22.91 11.36
C ASP A 113 -14.67 23.57 10.03
N LEU A 114 -15.93 23.43 9.64
CA LEU A 114 -16.55 24.09 8.48
C LEU A 114 -17.34 25.33 8.90
#